data_AF-A0A2E7KRR1-F1
#
_entry.id   AF-A0A2E7KRR1-F1
#
_cell.length_a   1.000
_cell.length_b   1.000
_cell.length_c   1.000
_cell.angle_alpha   90.00
_cell.angle_beta   90.00
_cell.angle_gamma   90.00
#
_symmetry.space_group_name_H-M   'P 1'
#
loop_
_entity.id
_entity.type
_entity.pdbx_description
1 polymer ?
#
loop_
_entity_poly.entity_id
_entity_poly.type
_entity_poly.pdbx_seq_one_letter_code
_entity_poly.pdbx_strand_id
1 'polypeptide(L)'
;MDEPGPSSTLLNRVETHGLQFPWYLEKLSFILSIIVVIFAGQWMWNDSGWEPYILWPMSVCGLPLVAMFGAESISRVIQAFHKRGAK
;
A
#
# COMPACT_ATOMS: atom_id res chain seq x y z
N MET A 1 -10.88 -52.55 -4.00
CA MET A 1 -10.49 -51.54 -2.99
C MET A 1 -9.95 -50.41 -3.83
N ASP A 2 -10.86 -49.55 -4.26
CA ASP A 2 -10.63 -48.66 -5.38
C ASP A 2 -10.48 -47.23 -4.86
N GLU A 3 -9.43 -46.60 -5.35
CA GLU A 3 -8.81 -45.36 -4.90
C GLU A 3 -9.79 -44.18 -4.79
N PRO A 4 -9.55 -43.20 -3.89
CA PRO A 4 -10.39 -42.01 -3.80
C PRO A 4 -10.25 -41.20 -5.10
N GLY A 5 -11.29 -41.27 -5.94
CA GLY A 5 -11.37 -40.55 -7.21
C GLY A 5 -11.25 -39.03 -7.02
N PRO A 6 -10.82 -38.30 -8.07
CA PRO A 6 -10.59 -36.87 -8.00
C PRO A 6 -11.88 -36.16 -7.59
N SER A 7 -11.78 -35.31 -6.57
CA SER A 7 -12.88 -34.56 -5.97
C SER A 7 -13.56 -33.63 -6.99
N SER A 8 -14.52 -34.18 -7.72
CA SER A 8 -15.41 -33.45 -8.63
C SER A 8 -16.50 -32.77 -7.81
N THR A 9 -16.73 -31.48 -8.06
CA THR A 9 -17.81 -30.71 -7.40
C THR A 9 -19.18 -31.14 -7.93
N LEU A 10 -20.27 -30.79 -7.22
CA LEU A 10 -21.66 -31.14 -7.60
C LEU A 10 -22.10 -30.64 -9.01
N LEU A 11 -21.32 -29.75 -9.64
CA LEU A 11 -21.53 -29.24 -11.00
C LEU A 11 -20.58 -29.86 -12.04
N ASN A 12 -19.87 -30.94 -11.69
CA ASN A 12 -18.87 -31.58 -12.54
C ASN A 12 -17.80 -30.61 -13.06
N ARG A 13 -17.45 -29.61 -12.23
CA ARG A 13 -16.39 -28.64 -12.52
C ARG A 13 -15.11 -29.09 -11.82
N VAL A 14 -14.04 -29.22 -12.61
CA VAL A 14 -12.69 -29.39 -12.09
C VAL A 14 -12.28 -28.07 -11.44
N GLU A 15 -12.22 -28.03 -10.11
CA GLU A 15 -11.67 -26.89 -9.39
C GLU A 15 -10.15 -26.88 -9.56
N THR A 16 -9.67 -26.02 -10.45
CA THR A 16 -8.27 -25.61 -10.42
C THR A 16 -8.10 -24.71 -9.19
N HIS A 17 -7.54 -25.26 -8.11
CA HIS A 17 -7.10 -24.47 -6.98
C HIS A 17 -6.13 -23.41 -7.52
N GLY A 18 -6.50 -22.14 -7.42
CA GLY A 18 -5.61 -21.04 -7.81
C GLY A 18 -4.30 -21.16 -7.04
N LEU A 19 -3.19 -20.81 -7.68
CA LEU A 19 -1.88 -20.76 -7.02
C LEU A 19 -2.01 -19.99 -5.71
N GLN A 20 -1.45 -20.56 -4.64
CA GLN A 20 -1.48 -19.93 -3.33
C GLN A 20 -0.86 -18.54 -3.44
N PHE A 21 -1.63 -17.52 -3.08
CA PHE A 21 -1.19 -16.14 -3.16
C PHE A 21 0.11 -15.98 -2.34
N PRO A 22 1.18 -15.40 -2.92
CA PRO A 22 2.48 -15.33 -2.27
C PRO A 22 2.49 -14.24 -1.21
N TRP A 23 1.80 -14.50 -0.10
CA TRP A 23 1.62 -13.60 1.04
C TRP A 23 2.94 -13.00 1.54
N TYR A 24 3.99 -13.80 1.60
CA TYR A 24 5.31 -13.35 2.05
C TYR A 24 5.92 -12.28 1.13
N LEU A 25 5.71 -12.39 -0.20
CA LEU A 25 6.20 -11.38 -1.15
C LEU A 25 5.45 -10.06 -0.98
N GLU A 26 4.14 -10.12 -0.74
CA GLU A 26 3.35 -8.91 -0.44
C GLU A 26 3.87 -8.23 0.84
N LYS A 27 4.06 -8.99 1.92
CA LYS A 27 4.56 -8.42 3.19
C LYS A 27 5.97 -7.86 3.08
N LEU A 28 6.85 -8.54 2.35
CA LEU A 28 8.20 -8.05 2.11
C LEU A 28 8.17 -6.75 1.31
N SER A 29 7.38 -6.70 0.23
CA SER A 29 7.21 -5.48 -0.59
C SER A 29 6.67 -4.31 0.24
N PHE A 30 5.66 -4.57 1.08
CA PHE A 30 5.09 -3.57 1.96
C PHE A 30 6.13 -3.03 2.96
N ILE A 31 6.86 -3.89 3.65
CA ILE A 31 7.92 -3.47 4.60
C ILE A 31 9.02 -2.69 3.87
N LEU A 32 9.42 -3.15 2.69
CA LEU A 32 10.47 -2.51 1.90
C LEU A 32 10.04 -1.10 1.47
N SER A 33 8.77 -0.91 1.09
CA SER A 33 8.23 0.42 0.77
C SER A 33 8.24 1.38 1.96
N ILE A 34 7.93 0.89 3.18
CA ILE A 34 8.01 1.70 4.40
C ILE A 34 9.45 2.15 4.65
N ILE A 35 10.40 1.22 4.55
CA ILE A 35 11.83 1.52 4.76
C ILE A 35 12.30 2.57 3.74
N VAL A 36 11.97 2.40 2.46
CA VAL A 36 12.36 3.35 1.41
C VAL A 36 11.80 4.74 1.67
N VAL A 37 10.53 4.85 2.06
CA VAL A 37 9.90 6.15 2.38
C VAL A 37 10.57 6.83 3.56
N ILE A 38 10.87 6.09 4.64
CA ILE A 38 11.54 6.65 5.82
C ILE A 38 12.93 7.16 5.43
N PHE A 39 13.72 6.34 4.71
CA PHE A 39 15.06 6.75 4.26
C PHE A 39 15.01 7.94 3.31
N ALA A 40 14.04 7.99 2.40
CA ALA A 40 13.86 9.15 1.52
C ALA A 40 13.51 10.42 2.29
N GLY A 41 12.65 10.32 3.31
CA GLY A 41 12.32 11.45 4.19
C GLY A 41 13.51 11.93 5.02
N GLN A 42 14.30 11.01 5.56
CA GLN A 42 15.54 11.32 6.26
C GLN A 42 16.55 12.00 5.34
N TRP A 43 16.75 11.48 4.13
CA TRP A 43 17.64 12.05 3.13
C TRP A 43 17.22 13.46 2.71
N MET A 44 15.92 13.68 2.47
CA MET A 44 15.39 14.98 2.04
C MET A 44 15.59 16.08 3.09
N TRP A 45 15.55 15.74 4.39
CA TRP A 45 15.68 16.70 5.47
C TRP A 45 17.03 16.68 6.19
N ASN A 46 17.97 15.86 5.73
CA ASN A 46 19.30 15.75 6.33
C ASN A 46 20.04 17.10 6.35
N ASP A 47 19.90 17.90 5.29
CA ASP A 47 20.55 19.22 5.19
C ASP A 47 19.73 20.37 5.81
N SER A 48 18.54 20.08 6.36
CA SER A 48 17.68 21.12 6.97
C SER A 48 18.16 21.60 8.35
N GLY A 49 19.25 21.02 8.87
CA GLY A 49 19.85 21.41 10.16
C GLY A 49 19.00 21.04 11.37
N TRP A 50 18.03 20.13 11.22
CA TRP A 50 17.19 19.70 12.34
C TRP A 50 17.94 18.71 13.22
N GLU A 51 17.72 18.82 14.53
CA GLU A 51 18.26 17.82 15.46
C GLU A 51 17.66 16.42 15.17
N PRO A 52 18.47 15.35 15.29
CA PRO A 52 18.03 13.98 14.98
C PRO A 52 16.77 13.54 15.72
N TYR A 53 16.58 14.05 16.95
CA TYR A 53 15.43 13.75 17.80
C TYR A 53 14.10 14.28 17.23
N ILE A 54 14.15 15.36 16.44
CA ILE A 54 12.96 15.98 15.82
C ILE A 54 12.74 15.41 14.41
N LEU A 55 13.83 15.13 13.69
CA LEU A 55 13.80 14.65 12.31
C LEU A 55 13.15 13.24 12.22
N TRP A 56 13.38 12.39 13.22
CA TRP A 56 12.76 11.06 13.32
C TRP A 56 11.22 11.09 13.39
N PRO A 57 10.59 11.71 14.40
CA PRO A 57 9.13 11.75 14.47
C PRO A 57 8.48 12.49 13.30
N MET A 58 9.12 13.53 12.76
CA MET A 58 8.60 14.25 11.59
C MET A 58 8.63 13.42 10.31
N SER A 59 9.69 12.64 10.08
CA SER A 59 9.78 11.75 8.91
C SER A 59 8.84 10.53 9.02
N VAL A 60 8.73 9.94 10.21
CA VAL A 60 7.93 8.71 10.41
C VAL A 60 6.44 9.00 10.55
N CYS A 61 6.06 10.09 11.22
CA CYS A 61 4.65 10.40 11.49
C CYS A 61 4.17 11.63 10.71
N GLY A 62 4.98 12.68 10.63
CA GLY A 62 4.60 13.93 9.98
C GLY A 62 4.41 13.77 8.47
N LEU A 63 5.41 13.22 7.79
CA LEU A 63 5.41 13.02 6.33
C LEU A 63 4.21 12.17 5.86
N PRO A 64 3.93 11.00 6.46
CA PRO A 64 2.78 10.19 6.06
C PRO A 64 1.43 10.89 6.33
N LEU A 65 1.31 11.63 7.44
CA LEU A 65 0.09 12.39 7.73
C LEU A 65 -0.12 13.48 6.68
N VAL A 66 0.91 14.27 6.38
CA VAL A 66 0.84 15.31 5.34
C VAL A 66 0.51 14.71 3.98
N ALA A 67 1.10 13.56 3.64
CA ALA A 67 0.79 12.85 2.40
C ALA A 67 -0.68 12.39 2.35
N MET A 68 -1.20 11.82 3.44
CA MET A 68 -2.60 11.38 3.53
C MET A 68 -3.58 12.56 3.38
N PHE A 69 -3.39 13.64 4.16
CA PHE A 69 -4.23 14.83 4.06
C PHE A 69 -4.10 15.51 2.70
N GLY A 70 -2.89 15.55 2.13
CA GLY A 70 -2.63 16.08 0.80
C GLY A 70 -3.36 15.30 -0.29
N ALA A 71 -3.25 13.98 -0.28
CA ALA A 71 -3.93 13.10 -1.23
C ALA A 71 -5.46 13.25 -1.15
N GLU A 72 -6.01 13.31 0.07
CA GLU A 72 -7.45 13.49 0.26
C GLU A 72 -7.91 14.89 -0.22
N SER A 73 -7.15 15.93 0.07
CA SER A 73 -7.42 17.30 -0.36
C SER A 73 -7.41 17.40 -1.89
N ILE A 74 -6.39 16.86 -2.55
CA ILE A 74 -6.27 16.84 -4.01
C ILE A 74 -7.45 16.07 -4.63
N SER A 75 -7.80 14.91 -4.07
CA SER A 75 -8.94 14.12 -4.55
C SER A 75 -10.25 14.89 -4.45
N ARG A 76 -10.49 15.59 -3.34
CA ARG A 76 -11.67 16.47 -3.16
C ARG A 76 -11.70 17.61 -4.18
N VAL A 77 -10.55 18.23 -4.45
CA VAL A 77 -10.43 19.30 -5.46
C VAL A 77 -10.75 18.77 -6.86
N ILE A 78 -10.17 17.64 -7.26
CA ILE A 78 -10.43 17.01 -8.56
C ILE A 78 -11.92 16.66 -8.71
N GLN A 79 -12.52 16.07 -7.67
CA GLN A 79 -13.95 15.73 -7.67
C GLN A 79 -14.83 16.98 -7.77
N ALA A 80 -14.45 18.08 -7.11
CA ALA A 80 -15.18 19.35 -7.20
C ALA A 80 -15.12 19.96 -8.61
N PHE A 81 -13.97 19.90 -9.28
CA PHE A 81 -13.84 20.33 -10.67
C PHE A 81 -14.64 19.46 -11.63
N HIS A 82 -14.59 18.13 -11.46
CA HIS A 82 -15.35 17.20 -12.29
C HIS A 82 -16.87 17.43 -12.19
N LYS A 83 -17.39 17.63 -10.96
CA LYS A 83 -18.81 17.94 -10.73
C LYS A 83 -19.23 19.29 -11.32
N ARG A 84 -18.32 20.26 -11.37
CA ARG A 84 -18.58 21.58 -11.99
C ARG A 84 -18.59 21.53 -13.51
N GLY A 85 -17.80 20.67 -14.15
CA GLY A 85 -17.78 20.50 -15.60
C GLY A 85 -18.89 19.62 -16.17
N ALA A 86 -19.56 18.82 -15.33
CA ALA A 86 -20.69 17.98 -15.72
C ALA A 86 -22.06 18.69 -15.66
N LYS A 87 -22.07 20.03 -15.60
CA LYS A 87 -23.26 20.89 -15.50
C LYS A 87 -23.22 21.94 -16.60
#